data_AF-A0A6B0Y1U6-F1
#
_entry.id   AF-A0A6B0Y1U6-F1
#
_cell.length_a   1.000
_cell.length_b   1.000
_cell.length_c   1.000
_cell.angle_alpha   90.00
_cell.angle_beta   90.00
_cell.angle_gamma   90.00
#
_symmetry.space_group_name_H-M   'P 1'
#
loop_
_entity.id
_entity.type
_entity.pdbx_description
1 polymer ?
#
loop_
_entity_poly.entity_id
_entity_poly.type
_entity_poly.pdbx_seq_one_letter_code
_entity_poly.pdbx_strand_id
1 'polypeptide(L)'
;MSKISLNMHAKRTAKERATAGALHRMMNVDPTAIPTIGVYTALTIASEIGLDFSAVPSAPQFCTWLKQVPRTRISGRKTLPARKPKAVNKVAQSLYIAALTARKS
;
A
#
# COMPACT_ATOMS: atom_id res chain seq x y z
N MET A 1 8.42 24.66 22.66
CA MET A 1 9.24 24.08 21.57
C MET A 1 9.37 22.58 21.82
N SER A 2 8.42 21.78 21.32
CA SER A 2 8.36 20.34 21.59
C SER A 2 9.09 19.55 20.49
N LYS A 3 10.16 18.85 20.88
CA LYS A 3 10.85 17.86 20.04
C LYS A 3 10.01 16.58 20.03
N ILE A 4 9.09 16.45 19.08
CA ILE A 4 8.52 15.16 18.70
C ILE A 4 9.16 14.77 17.37
N SER A 5 10.42 14.35 17.45
CA SER A 5 11.05 13.57 16.38
C SER A 5 10.49 12.16 16.48
N LEU A 6 9.30 11.94 15.92
CA LEU A 6 8.59 10.65 15.91
C LEU A 6 9.34 9.69 14.98
N ASN A 7 10.33 8.99 15.53
CA ASN A 7 10.91 7.83 14.87
C ASN A 7 9.88 6.70 14.92
N MET A 8 8.96 6.67 13.95
CA MET A 8 7.83 5.73 13.86
C MET A 8 8.28 4.25 13.81
N HIS A 9 9.57 4.00 13.56
CA HIS A 9 10.21 2.68 13.50
C HIS A 9 10.75 2.19 14.85
N ALA A 10 10.84 3.05 15.87
CA ALA A 10 11.55 2.74 17.10
C ALA A 10 10.74 1.91 18.13
N LYS A 11 9.45 1.66 17.89
CA LYS A 11 8.57 0.92 18.82
C LYS A 11 7.88 -0.31 18.21
N ARG A 12 8.58 -1.08 17.35
CA ARG A 12 8.08 -2.41 16.97
C ARG A 12 8.25 -3.40 18.11
N THR A 13 7.19 -4.11 18.45
CA THR A 13 7.23 -5.21 19.42
C THR A 13 8.09 -6.37 18.90
N ALA A 14 8.60 -7.22 19.80
CA ALA A 14 9.39 -8.39 19.41
C ALA A 14 8.63 -9.30 18.42
N LYS A 15 7.32 -9.44 18.61
CA LYS A 15 6.42 -10.20 17.73
C LYS A 15 6.37 -9.61 16.32
N GLU A 16 6.18 -8.30 16.20
CA GLU A 16 6.13 -7.63 14.89
C GLU A 16 7.44 -7.75 14.11
N ARG A 17 8.59 -7.71 14.79
CA ARG A 17 9.90 -7.93 14.17
C ARG A 17 10.06 -9.37 13.66
N ALA A 18 9.64 -10.35 14.46
CA ALA A 18 9.67 -11.75 14.05
C ALA A 18 8.76 -11.99 12.83
N THR A 19 7.56 -11.40 12.82
CA THR A 19 6.63 -11.48 11.70
C THR A 19 7.17 -10.81 10.44
N ALA A 20 7.80 -9.63 10.56
CA ALA A 20 8.45 -8.97 9.43
C ALA A 20 9.58 -9.84 8.84
N GLY A 21 10.40 -10.44 9.71
CA GLY A 21 11.45 -11.37 9.29
C GLY A 21 10.92 -12.64 8.60
N ALA A 22 9.80 -13.19 9.09
CA ALA A 22 9.13 -14.32 8.45
C ALA A 22 8.55 -13.94 7.07
N LEU A 23 7.92 -12.77 6.98
CA LEU A 23 7.34 -12.27 5.73
C LEU A 23 8.43 -12.03 4.67
N HIS A 24 9.56 -11.45 5.07
CA HIS A 24 10.71 -11.26 4.20
C HIS A 24 11.23 -12.59 3.62
N ARG A 25 11.29 -13.65 4.43
CA ARG A 25 11.68 -14.99 3.95
C ARG A 25 10.66 -15.60 2.98
N MET A 26 9.37 -15.27 3.12
CA MET A 26 8.31 -15.83 2.28
C MET A 26 8.15 -15.08 0.95
N MET A 27 8.16 -13.74 0.98
CA MET A 27 7.96 -12.90 -0.22
C MET A 27 9.26 -12.58 -0.96
N ASN A 28 10.42 -12.87 -0.34
CA ASN A 28 11.75 -12.48 -0.82
C ASN A 28 11.92 -10.96 -1.06
N VAL A 29 10.99 -10.17 -0.53
CA VAL A 29 10.91 -8.71 -0.60
C VAL A 29 10.49 -8.24 0.78
N ASP A 30 11.03 -7.11 1.26
CA ASP A 30 10.62 -6.50 2.53
C ASP A 30 9.72 -5.27 2.28
N PRO A 31 8.38 -5.40 2.37
CA PRO A 31 7.48 -4.26 2.25
C PRO A 31 7.60 -3.28 3.42
N THR A 32 8.13 -3.74 4.56
CA THR A 32 8.22 -2.96 5.80
C THR A 32 9.44 -2.03 5.84
N ALA A 33 10.30 -2.11 4.82
CA ALA A 33 11.37 -1.15 4.57
C ALA A 33 10.83 0.24 4.22
N ILE A 34 9.60 0.32 3.67
CA ILE A 34 8.93 1.59 3.43
C ILE A 34 8.39 2.12 4.76
N PRO A 35 8.78 3.32 5.22
CA PRO A 35 8.48 3.79 6.57
C PRO A 35 7.01 3.79 6.98
N THR A 36 6.13 3.98 6.00
CA THR A 36 4.69 4.11 6.23
C THR A 36 3.94 2.80 6.03
N ILE A 37 4.64 1.72 5.65
CA ILE A 37 4.10 0.39 5.51
C ILE A 37 4.40 -0.40 6.79
N GLY A 38 3.35 -0.59 7.59
CA GLY A 38 3.41 -1.42 8.79
C GLY A 38 3.36 -2.92 8.48
N VAL A 39 3.67 -3.74 9.49
CA VAL A 39 3.61 -5.21 9.41
C VAL A 39 2.19 -5.68 9.03
N TYR A 40 1.15 -5.04 9.57
CA TYR A 40 -0.24 -5.33 9.24
C TYR A 40 -0.60 -5.04 7.78
N THR A 41 -0.11 -3.93 7.22
CA THR A 41 -0.30 -3.60 5.81
C THR A 41 0.39 -4.64 4.92
N ALA A 42 1.60 -5.05 5.29
CA ALA A 42 2.36 -6.07 4.58
C ALA A 42 1.65 -7.45 4.62
N LEU A 43 1.11 -7.84 5.77
CA LEU A 43 0.25 -9.03 5.88
C LEU A 43 -1.02 -8.94 5.04
N THR A 44 -1.66 -7.78 5.02
CA THR A 44 -2.88 -7.57 4.20
C THR A 44 -2.57 -7.75 2.72
N ILE A 45 -1.42 -7.22 2.26
CA ILE A 45 -0.93 -7.41 0.90
C ILE A 45 -0.70 -8.90 0.63
N ALA A 46 0.00 -9.60 1.52
CA ALA A 46 0.31 -11.02 1.38
C ALA A 46 -0.94 -11.92 1.36
N SER A 47 -1.94 -11.62 2.20
CA SER A 47 -3.17 -12.41 2.26
C SER A 47 -4.09 -12.21 1.06
N GLU A 48 -4.03 -11.05 0.39
CA GLU A 48 -4.95 -10.71 -0.71
C GLU A 48 -4.34 -10.95 -2.10
N ILE A 49 -3.02 -10.73 -2.25
CA ILE A 49 -2.32 -10.91 -3.53
C ILE A 49 -1.59 -12.26 -3.58
N GLY A 50 -1.16 -12.76 -2.42
CA GLY A 50 -0.27 -13.90 -2.31
C GLY A 50 1.18 -13.46 -2.07
N LEU A 51 2.08 -14.44 -2.08
CA LEU A 51 3.52 -14.22 -1.87
C LEU A 51 4.25 -13.69 -3.12
N ASP A 52 3.61 -13.78 -4.28
CA ASP A 52 4.16 -13.37 -5.57
C ASP A 52 3.21 -12.40 -6.29
N PHE A 53 3.79 -11.45 -7.02
CA PHE A 53 3.10 -10.41 -7.78
C PHE A 53 3.01 -10.73 -9.28
N SER A 54 3.33 -11.95 -9.70
CA SER A 54 3.28 -12.37 -11.12
C SER A 54 1.92 -12.14 -11.81
N ALA A 55 0.81 -12.12 -11.05
CA ALA A 55 -0.52 -11.77 -11.57
C ALA A 55 -0.64 -10.31 -12.07
N VAL A 56 0.24 -9.41 -11.62
CA VAL A 56 0.28 -7.98 -11.97
C VAL A 56 1.65 -7.60 -12.54
N PRO A 57 1.91 -7.88 -13.84
CA PRO A 57 3.24 -7.78 -14.43
C PRO A 57 3.80 -6.36 -14.51
N SER A 58 2.97 -5.32 -14.34
CA SER A 58 3.42 -3.93 -14.40
C SER A 58 2.77 -3.07 -13.33
N ALA A 59 3.51 -2.05 -12.86
CA ALA A 59 3.01 -1.08 -11.88
C ALA A 59 1.74 -0.34 -12.34
N PRO A 60 1.58 0.09 -13.61
CA PRO A 60 0.33 0.71 -14.07
C PRO A 60 -0.87 -0.23 -13.99
N GLN A 61 -0.67 -1.51 -14.31
CA GLN A 61 -1.72 -2.53 -14.19
C GLN A 61 -2.10 -2.76 -12.73
N PHE A 62 -1.10 -2.81 -11.84
CA PHE A 62 -1.33 -2.88 -10.39
C PHE A 62 -2.14 -1.68 -9.88
N CYS A 63 -1.76 -0.45 -10.23
CA CYS A 63 -2.48 0.76 -9.82
C CYS A 63 -3.91 0.81 -10.37
N THR A 64 -4.13 0.30 -11.58
CA THR A 64 -5.46 0.16 -12.19
C THR A 64 -6.31 -0.87 -11.43
N TRP A 65 -5.73 -2.01 -11.06
CA TRP A 65 -6.39 -3.03 -10.25
C TRP A 65 -6.80 -2.51 -8.87
N LEU A 66 -5.95 -1.72 -8.22
CA LEU A 66 -6.26 -1.02 -6.96
C LEU A 66 -7.34 0.05 -7.11
N LYS A 67 -7.67 0.46 -8.35
CA LYS A 67 -8.56 1.58 -8.68
C LYS A 67 -8.11 2.93 -8.07
N GLN A 68 -6.81 3.11 -7.84
CA GLN A 68 -6.25 4.38 -7.36
C GLN A 68 -6.05 5.39 -8.50
N VAL A 69 -6.00 4.91 -9.75
CA VAL A 69 -5.85 5.75 -10.93
C VAL A 69 -7.21 6.37 -11.30
N PRO A 70 -7.30 7.69 -11.50
CA PRO A 70 -8.52 8.31 -11.97
C PRO A 70 -8.90 7.76 -13.35
N ARG A 71 -10.15 7.33 -13.52
CA ARG A 71 -10.61 6.82 -14.83
C ARG A 71 -10.70 7.98 -15.82
N THR A 72 -9.88 7.93 -16.87
CA THR A 72 -9.96 8.86 -18.00
C THR A 72 -11.22 8.55 -18.81
N ARG A 73 -12.31 9.25 -18.51
CA ARG A 73 -13.56 9.14 -19.28
C ARG A 73 -13.64 10.28 -20.28
N ILE A 74 -13.01 10.10 -21.45
CA ILE A 74 -13.01 11.06 -22.55
C ILE A 74 -13.77 10.42 -23.72
N SER A 75 -14.79 11.11 -24.22
CA SER A 75 -15.51 10.71 -25.44
C SER A 75 -15.72 11.95 -26.30
N GLY A 76 -15.54 11.83 -27.62
CA GLY A 76 -15.70 12.96 -28.54
C GLY A 76 -14.88 14.19 -28.15
N ARG A 77 -13.66 13.99 -27.60
CA ARG A 77 -12.77 15.04 -27.10
C ARG A 77 -13.30 15.83 -25.88
N LYS A 78 -14.39 15.40 -25.26
CA LYS A 78 -14.95 15.98 -24.04
C LYS A 78 -14.73 15.07 -22.84
N THR A 79 -14.30 15.64 -21.72
CA THR A 79 -14.19 14.94 -20.44
C THR A 79 -15.57 14.76 -19.86
N LEU A 80 -15.96 13.51 -19.60
CA LEU A 80 -17.24 13.17 -19.00
C LEU A 80 -17.13 13.18 -17.46
N PRO A 81 -18.17 13.60 -16.73
CA PRO A 81 -18.14 13.74 -15.28
C PRO A 81 -17.92 12.40 -14.57
N ALA A 82 -16.75 12.19 -13.96
CA ALA A 82 -16.37 10.93 -13.32
C ALA A 82 -16.62 10.94 -11.81
N ARG A 83 -17.25 9.89 -11.30
CA ARG A 83 -17.27 9.60 -9.85
C ARG A 83 -15.96 8.94 -9.46
N LYS A 84 -15.40 9.34 -8.31
CA LYS A 84 -14.23 8.67 -7.74
C LYS A 84 -14.55 7.18 -7.55
N PRO A 85 -13.68 6.26 -8.03
CA PRO A 85 -13.87 4.84 -7.78
C PRO A 85 -13.85 4.59 -6.27
N LYS A 86 -14.77 3.74 -5.79
CA LYS A 86 -14.70 3.23 -4.42
C LYS A 86 -13.54 2.22 -4.35
N ALA A 87 -12.70 2.29 -3.33
CA ALA A 87 -11.70 1.27 -3.07
C ALA A 87 -12.43 -0.06 -2.79
N VAL A 88 -12.20 -1.06 -3.64
CA VAL A 88 -12.92 -2.35 -3.57
C VAL A 88 -12.14 -3.40 -2.79
N ASN A 89 -10.81 -3.36 -2.78
CA ASN A 89 -9.97 -4.31 -2.06
C ASN A 89 -9.31 -3.67 -0.82
N LYS A 90 -9.02 -4.51 0.19
CA LYS A 90 -8.38 -4.09 1.44
C LYS A 90 -6.95 -3.58 1.20
N VAL A 91 -6.27 -4.10 0.18
CA VAL A 91 -4.95 -3.63 -0.24
C VAL A 91 -5.00 -2.15 -0.65
N ALA A 92 -5.95 -1.75 -1.49
CA ALA A 92 -6.07 -0.34 -1.91
C ALA A 92 -6.38 0.58 -0.74
N GLN A 93 -7.22 0.14 0.21
CA GLN A 93 -7.52 0.92 1.42
C GLN A 93 -6.29 1.06 2.31
N SER A 94 -5.59 -0.03 2.60
CA SER A 94 -4.40 -0.03 3.46
C SER A 94 -3.25 0.78 2.87
N LEU A 95 -3.02 0.68 1.55
CA LEU A 95 -2.05 1.51 0.82
C LEU A 95 -2.46 2.99 0.78
N TYR A 96 -3.75 3.29 0.64
CA TYR A 96 -4.23 4.68 0.71
C TYR A 96 -3.96 5.30 2.08
N ILE A 97 -4.22 4.57 3.17
CA ILE A 97 -3.88 5.03 4.52
C ILE A 97 -2.37 5.20 4.70
N ALA A 98 -1.56 4.25 4.22
CA ALA A 98 -0.10 4.35 4.26
C ALA A 98 0.41 5.60 3.51
N ALA A 99 -0.15 5.89 2.33
CA ALA A 99 0.17 7.08 1.54
C ALA A 99 -0.26 8.38 2.24
N LEU A 100 -1.44 8.40 2.87
CA LEU A 100 -1.89 9.56 3.66
C LEU A 100 -0.98 9.83 4.86
N THR A 101 -0.49 8.77 5.51
CA THR A 101 0.50 8.89 6.60
C THR A 101 1.82 9.42 6.06
N ALA A 102 2.29 8.91 4.92
CA ALA A 102 3.53 9.36 4.28
C ALA A 102 3.50 10.84 3.90
N ARG A 103 2.34 11.34 3.47
CA ARG A 103 2.16 12.77 3.16
C ARG A 103 2.25 13.67 4.39
N LYS A 104 1.92 13.13 5.57
CA LYS A 104 1.87 13.89 6.84
C LYS A 104 3.15 13.77 7.67
N SER A 105 4.07 12.87 7.31
CA SER A 105 5.32 12.59 8.02
C SER A 105 6.47 13.47 7.56
#